data_AF-A0A7S2C161-F1
#
_entry.id   AF-A0A7S2C161-F1
#
_cell.length_a   1.000
_cell.length_b   1.000
_cell.length_c   1.000
_cell.angle_alpha   90.00
_cell.angle_beta   90.00
_cell.angle_gamma   90.00
#
_symmetry.space_group_name_H-M   'P 1'
#
loop_
_entity.id
_entity.type
_entity.pdbx_description
1 polymer ?
#
loop_
_entity_poly.entity_id
_entity_poly.type
_entity_poly.pdbx_seq_one_letter_code
_entity_poly.pdbx_strand_id
1 'polypeptide(L)'
;LASVGSAFFIGCGVGSLVGGFLADHLGRRPVIVYGLALDALCLVLSAAAPNVVVYAALRFVMGASNIAVNLANFTLAMEWVPEGWRSPLSGFLFSCSALGELALVPL
;
A
#
# COMPACT_ATOMS: atom_id res chain seq x y z
N LEU A 1 -8.39 18.28 7.53
CA LEU A 1 -7.60 17.80 6.36
C LEU A 1 -6.17 17.43 6.77
N ALA A 2 -5.39 18.33 7.39
CA ALA A 2 -4.04 18.00 7.87
C ALA A 2 -4.01 16.76 8.78
N SER A 3 -4.93 16.65 9.73
CA SER A 3 -5.05 15.50 10.64
C SER A 3 -5.29 14.15 9.96
N VAL A 4 -5.94 14.14 8.80
CA VAL A 4 -6.26 12.91 8.05
C VAL A 4 -5.05 12.42 7.26
N GLY A 5 -4.30 13.34 6.64
CA GLY A 5 -3.04 13.01 5.96
C GLY A 5 -2.01 12.44 6.94
N SER A 6 -1.91 13.02 8.14
CA SER A 6 -1.05 12.48 9.21
C SER A 6 -1.45 11.06 9.60
N ALA A 7 -2.76 10.78 9.75
CA ALA A 7 -3.25 9.45 10.08
C ALA A 7 -2.85 8.41 9.02
N PHE A 8 -2.87 8.78 7.73
CA PHE A 8 -2.37 7.93 6.66
C PHE A 8 -0.89 7.60 6.85
N PHE A 9 -0.01 8.60 7.04
CA PHE A 9 1.42 8.37 7.23
C PHE A 9 1.77 7.60 8.52
N ILE A 10 0.99 7.76 9.58
CA ILE A 10 1.16 6.95 10.80
C ILE A 10 0.75 5.50 10.50
N GLY A 11 -0.37 5.30 9.79
CA GLY A 11 -0.81 3.98 9.32
C GLY A 11 0.25 3.31 8.46
N CYS A 12 0.85 4.06 7.54
CA CYS A 12 1.98 3.64 6.73
C CYS A 12 3.15 3.10 7.54
N GLY A 13 3.53 3.79 8.62
CA GLY A 13 4.60 3.37 9.53
C GLY A 13 4.27 2.08 10.29
N VAL A 14 3.01 1.87 10.67
CA VAL A 14 2.57 0.61 11.31
C VAL A 14 2.50 -0.52 10.28
N GLY A 15 2.00 -0.23 9.08
CA GLY A 15 1.87 -1.17 7.99
C GLY A 15 3.19 -1.72 7.45
N SER A 16 4.27 -0.94 7.51
CA SER A 16 5.60 -1.44 7.10
C SER A 16 6.13 -2.53 8.04
N LEU A 17 5.92 -2.37 9.36
CA LEU A 17 6.31 -3.36 10.37
C LEU A 17 5.43 -4.62 10.28
N VAL A 18 4.12 -4.44 10.26
CA VAL A 18 3.16 -5.55 10.25
C VAL A 18 3.16 -6.28 8.91
N GLY A 19 3.24 -5.54 7.80
CA GLY A 19 3.23 -6.07 6.44
C GLY A 19 4.46 -6.93 6.13
N GLY A 20 5.64 -6.53 6.62
CA GLY A 20 6.85 -7.36 6.53
C GLY A 20 6.69 -8.67 7.28
N PHE A 21 6.25 -8.61 8.55
CA PHE A 21 6.03 -9.81 9.35
C PHE A 21 4.98 -10.75 8.74
N LEU A 22 3.85 -10.21 8.28
CA LEU A 22 2.80 -10.99 7.63
C LEU A 22 3.27 -11.62 6.31
N ALA A 23 4.04 -10.89 5.50
CA ALA A 23 4.56 -11.38 4.22
C ALA A 23 5.53 -12.56 4.41
N ASP A 24 6.31 -12.53 5.49
CA ASP A 24 7.25 -13.58 5.83
C ASP A 24 6.56 -14.82 6.44
N HIS A 25 5.42 -14.65 7.14
CA HIS A 25 4.74 -15.75 7.84
C HIS A 25 3.60 -16.42 7.07
N LEU A 26 2.74 -15.63 6.38
CA LEU A 26 1.61 -16.15 5.60
C LEU A 26 1.95 -16.39 4.12
N GLY A 27 3.14 -15.96 3.70
CA GLY A 27 3.54 -15.93 2.31
C GLY A 27 3.06 -14.67 1.58
N ARG A 28 3.78 -14.32 0.52
CA ARG A 28 3.65 -13.00 -0.15
C ARG A 28 2.34 -12.84 -0.93
N ARG A 29 1.85 -13.88 -1.61
CA ARG A 29 0.62 -13.82 -2.44
C ARG A 29 -0.66 -13.55 -1.63
N PRO A 30 -0.94 -14.26 -0.50
CA PRO A 30 -2.12 -13.97 0.31
C PRO A 30 -2.14 -12.54 0.86
N VAL A 31 -0.99 -12.03 1.29
CA VAL A 31 -0.88 -10.65 1.83
C VAL A 31 -1.25 -9.61 0.78
N ILE A 32 -0.84 -9.80 -0.47
CA ILE A 32 -1.23 -8.91 -1.57
C ILE A 32 -2.75 -8.95 -1.78
N VAL A 33 -3.35 -10.14 -1.87
CA VAL A 33 -4.79 -10.29 -2.15
C VAL A 33 -5.64 -9.74 -1.01
N TYR A 34 -5.35 -10.12 0.23
CA TYR A 34 -6.10 -9.64 1.39
C TYR A 34 -5.90 -8.14 1.62
N GLY A 35 -4.67 -7.64 1.43
CA GLY A 35 -4.37 -6.22 1.55
C GLY A 35 -5.11 -5.38 0.50
N LEU A 36 -5.14 -5.83 -0.76
CA LEU A 36 -5.92 -5.18 -1.84
C LEU A 36 -7.43 -5.20 -1.57
N ALA A 37 -7.96 -6.32 -1.10
CA ALA A 37 -9.37 -6.42 -0.74
C ALA A 37 -9.72 -5.46 0.40
N LEU A 38 -8.85 -5.35 1.40
CA LEU A 38 -9.02 -4.43 2.52
C LEU A 38 -8.94 -2.97 2.07
N ASP A 39 -7.97 -2.62 1.22
CA ASP A 39 -7.86 -1.28 0.63
C ASP A 39 -9.11 -0.91 -0.17
N ALA A 40 -9.63 -1.82 -1.01
CA ALA A 40 -10.83 -1.59 -1.80
C ALA A 40 -12.07 -1.38 -0.92
N LEU A 41 -12.23 -2.19 0.13
CA LEU A 41 -13.32 -2.03 1.10
C LEU A 41 -13.21 -0.69 1.83
N CYS A 42 -12.03 -0.34 2.31
CA CYS A 42 -11.79 0.93 2.99
C CYS A 42 -12.04 2.12 2.06
N LEU A 43 -11.71 2.02 0.76
CA LEU A 43 -11.98 3.06 -0.23
C LEU A 43 -13.48 3.28 -0.42
N VAL A 44 -14.26 2.22 -0.59
CA VAL A 44 -15.73 2.30 -0.73
C VAL A 44 -16.37 2.86 0.55
N LEU A 45 -15.95 2.37 1.72
CA LEU A 45 -16.43 2.87 3.01
C LEU A 45 -16.05 4.34 3.23
N SER A 46 -14.89 4.77 2.74
CA SER A 46 -14.44 6.17 2.84
C SER A 46 -15.30 7.11 2.00
N ALA A 47 -15.85 6.64 0.88
CA ALA A 47 -16.77 7.42 0.05
C ALA A 47 -18.14 7.64 0.74
N ALA A 48 -18.56 6.71 1.59
CA ALA A 48 -19.81 6.77 2.35
C ALA A 48 -19.63 7.34 3.77
N ALA A 49 -18.43 7.81 4.15
CA ALA A 49 -18.12 8.19 5.52
C ALA A 49 -18.84 9.50 5.94
N PRO A 50 -19.71 9.47 6.97
CA PRO A 50 -20.46 10.65 7.41
C PRO A 50 -19.67 11.53 8.39
N ASN A 51 -18.54 11.06 8.91
CA ASN A 51 -17.80 11.74 9.96
C ASN A 51 -16.29 11.70 9.73
N VAL A 52 -15.61 12.80 10.07
CA VAL A 52 -14.16 13.00 9.83
C VAL A 52 -13.31 12.01 10.61
N VAL A 53 -13.76 11.61 11.81
CA VAL A 53 -13.06 10.62 12.65
C VAL A 53 -13.07 9.24 12.01
N VAL A 54 -14.23 8.81 11.48
CA VAL A 54 -14.38 7.53 10.78
C VAL A 54 -13.54 7.53 9.50
N TYR A 55 -13.55 8.64 8.76
CA TYR A 55 -12.72 8.81 7.58
C TYR A 55 -11.22 8.75 7.91
N ALA A 56 -10.78 9.36 9.02
CA ALA A 56 -9.38 9.30 9.46
C ALA A 56 -8.96 7.88 9.87
N ALA A 57 -9.82 7.14 10.58
CA ALA A 57 -9.57 5.75 10.93
C ALA A 57 -9.47 4.84 9.69
N LEU A 58 -10.38 5.01 8.73
CA LEU A 58 -10.32 4.27 7.46
C LEU A 58 -9.04 4.59 6.69
N ARG A 59 -8.61 5.86 6.64
CA ARG A 59 -7.35 6.28 6.00
C ARG A 59 -6.11 5.71 6.68
N PHE A 60 -6.11 5.59 8.01
CA PHE A 60 -5.03 4.93 8.73
C PHE A 60 -4.90 3.46 8.30
N VAL A 61 -6.01 2.73 8.24
CA VAL A 61 -6.04 1.33 7.83
C VAL A 61 -5.63 1.16 6.36
N MET A 62 -6.07 2.08 5.51
CA MET A 62 -5.68 2.13 4.10
C MET A 62 -4.17 2.36 3.95
N GLY A 63 -3.59 3.31 4.70
CA GLY A 63 -2.14 3.55 4.69
C GLY A 63 -1.34 2.33 5.14
N ALA A 64 -1.81 1.63 6.16
CA ALA A 64 -1.17 0.40 6.64
C ALA A 64 -1.21 -0.73 5.59
N SER A 65 -2.39 -0.93 4.98
CA SER A 65 -2.60 -1.97 3.97
C SER A 65 -1.84 -1.68 2.68
N ASN A 66 -1.85 -0.44 2.23
CA ASN A 66 -1.19 0.00 1.00
C ASN A 66 0.33 -0.25 1.02
N ILE A 67 0.99 0.05 2.14
CA ILE A 67 2.43 -0.22 2.29
C ILE A 67 2.73 -1.70 2.47
N ALA A 68 1.90 -2.43 3.20
CA ALA A 68 2.05 -3.87 3.33
C ALA A 68 1.99 -4.56 1.96
N VAL A 69 1.04 -4.16 1.10
CA VAL A 69 0.90 -4.67 -0.28
C VAL A 69 2.09 -4.24 -1.14
N ASN A 70 2.50 -2.97 -1.09
CA ASN A 70 3.65 -2.49 -1.86
C ASN A 70 4.94 -3.25 -1.51
N LEU A 71 5.19 -3.48 -0.22
CA LEU A 71 6.37 -4.22 0.24
C LEU A 71 6.32 -5.69 -0.22
N ALA A 72 5.17 -6.35 -0.06
CA ALA A 72 4.99 -7.72 -0.52
C ALA A 72 5.13 -7.84 -2.06
N ASN A 73 4.65 -6.85 -2.81
CA ASN A 73 4.74 -6.84 -4.27
C ASN A 73 6.18 -6.59 -4.75
N PHE A 74 6.89 -5.65 -4.12
CA PHE A 74 8.29 -5.37 -4.44
C PHE A 74 9.17 -6.58 -4.16
N THR A 75 9.00 -7.21 -2.99
CA THR A 75 9.76 -8.40 -2.61
C THR A 75 9.46 -9.58 -3.53
N LEU A 76 8.19 -9.81 -3.90
CA LEU A 76 7.82 -10.80 -4.89
C LEU A 76 8.48 -10.51 -6.25
N ALA A 77 8.45 -9.27 -6.75
CA ALA A 77 9.08 -8.94 -8.02
C ALA A 77 10.60 -9.22 -8.03
N MET A 78 11.29 -8.97 -6.90
CA MET A 78 12.72 -9.25 -6.76
C MET A 78 13.05 -10.75 -6.71
N GLU A 79 12.10 -11.57 -6.28
CA GLU A 79 12.25 -13.03 -6.19
C GLU A 79 12.14 -13.69 -7.58
N TRP A 80 11.42 -13.07 -8.51
CA TRP A 80 11.22 -13.57 -9.88
C TRP A 80 12.33 -13.15 -10.85
N VAL A 81 13.22 -12.23 -10.44
CA VAL A 81 14.24 -11.65 -11.33
C VAL A 81 15.66 -12.05 -10.93
N PRO A 82 16.49 -12.50 -11.89
CA PRO A 82 17.89 -12.86 -11.63
C PRO A 82 18.72 -11.65 -11.15
N GLU A 83 19.77 -11.92 -10.36
CA GLU A 83 20.51 -10.92 -9.58
C GLU A 83 21.03 -9.71 -10.38
N GLY A 84 21.43 -9.90 -11.64
CA GLY A 84 21.93 -8.83 -12.49
C GLY A 84 20.89 -7.77 -12.90
N TRP A 85 19.59 -8.07 -12.79
CA TRP A 85 18.51 -7.20 -13.26
C TRP A 85 17.66 -6.60 -12.12
N ARG A 86 17.99 -6.89 -10.86
CA ARG A 86 17.22 -6.40 -9.70
C ARG A 86 17.19 -4.87 -9.58
N SER A 87 18.34 -4.21 -9.79
CA SER A 87 18.46 -2.74 -9.71
C SER A 87 17.74 -1.96 -10.82
N PRO A 88 17.82 -2.35 -12.12
CA PRO A 88 17.03 -1.67 -13.15
C PRO A 88 15.54 -1.95 -13.00
N LEU A 89 15.15 -3.16 -12.57
CA LEU A 89 13.74 -3.51 -12.35
C LEU A 89 13.13 -2.69 -11.21
N SER A 90 13.84 -2.52 -10.09
CA SER A 90 13.32 -1.70 -8.98
C SER A 90 13.06 -0.27 -9.43
N GLY A 91 14.01 0.35 -10.14
CA GLY A 91 13.84 1.70 -10.71
C GLY A 91 12.65 1.78 -11.67
N PHE A 92 12.44 0.76 -12.50
CA PHE A 92 11.31 0.70 -13.43
C PHE A 92 9.97 0.58 -12.70
N LEU A 93 9.87 -0.28 -11.68
CA LEU A 93 8.65 -0.46 -10.88
C LEU A 93 8.25 0.84 -10.16
N PHE A 94 9.20 1.55 -9.55
CA PHE A 94 8.93 2.85 -8.92
C PHE A 94 8.52 3.93 -9.93
N SER A 95 9.09 3.90 -11.14
CA SER A 95 8.72 4.83 -12.21
C SER A 95 7.29 4.58 -12.68
N CYS A 96 6.90 3.31 -12.83
CA CYS A 96 5.55 2.92 -13.23
C CYS A 96 4.51 3.33 -12.18
N SER A 97 4.80 3.15 -10.89
CA SER A 97 3.89 3.58 -9.82
C SER A 97 3.72 5.11 -9.81
N ALA A 98 4.80 5.87 -9.98
CA ALA A 98 4.74 7.33 -10.04
C ALA A 98 3.90 7.83 -11.23
N LEU A 99 4.03 7.20 -12.40
CA LEU A 99 3.20 7.51 -13.57
C LEU A 99 1.72 7.19 -13.33
N GLY A 100 1.43 6.08 -12.65
CA GLY A 100 0.06 5.71 -12.29
C GLY A 100 -0.61 6.75 -11.39
N GLU A 101 0.09 7.25 -10.37
CA GLU A 101 -0.41 8.32 -9.50
C GLU A 101 -0.63 9.63 -10.28
N LEU A 102 0.30 10.00 -11.15
CA LEU A 102 0.18 11.20 -11.98
C LEU A 102 -1.02 11.16 -12.94
N ALA A 103 -1.32 9.98 -13.51
CA ALA A 103 -2.47 9.83 -14.41
C ALA A 103 -3.83 9.93 -13.69
N LEU A 104 -3.85 9.67 -12.38
CA LEU A 104 -5.07 9.60 -11.58
C LEU A 104 -5.43 10.95 -10.92
N VAL A 105 -4.45 11.83 -10.74
CA VAL A 105 -4.67 13.19 -10.25
C VAL A 105 -5.19 14.05 -11.41
N PRO A 106 -6.45 14.54 -11.36
CA PRO A 106 -6.92 15.48 -12.38
C PRO A 106 -6.13 16.79 -12.24
N LEU A 107 -5.54 17.24 -13.35
CA LEU A 107 -4.83 18.53 -13.47
C LEU A 107 -5.72 19.73 -13.12
#